data_AF-A0A0Q3G151-F1
#
_entry.id   AF-A0A0Q3G151-F1
#
_cell.length_a   1.000
_cell.length_b   1.000
_cell.length_c   1.000
_cell.angle_alpha   90.00
_cell.angle_beta   90.00
_cell.angle_gamma   90.00
#
_symmetry.space_group_name_H-M   'P 1'
#
loop_
_entity.id
_entity.type
_entity.pdbx_description
1 polymer ?
#
loop_
_entity_poly.entity_id
_entity_poly.type
_entity_poly.pdbx_seq_one_letter_code
_entity_poly.pdbx_strand_id
1 'polypeptide(L)'
;MTVHHLKAILPLLEVVPSNLPVTYPDLLRYLIGNPLNVAMVSIQNNHSPQETLQEFSESLTSMLPFVSELAHVIRMDTLVWKLKLLKSGVAYANSQLHAVQAEVLLLASGNENLPPSGEADRLFKTLKKCKVRYFRNRGDKLLMEDGFNLLTVIKGASMYRRSRQRDPVTDYLPPTLSEFKRTYGEDFKLFHQLLSPVMLSTMKDGEIVRGLSGVPDKGPVLFVGYHQLLAMEMFALFEGFLGEKKTVIRTAAHQVFFVGNFEILRQELSLFDAFSMYGAVPVSPINTYKSFERNEFVLLYPGGVREALHRKGEGYQLFWPDQPEFVRMAARFGVTIVPFGCVGEDDFLQIVLDYHDLKNIPYIKDQIKSFNEDLTGIRDTVKGEEGNQTLHMPVVLPKVPGRMYFLFGKPIEMKGMDNVLTDRKEANQVYLQIKSEVENVMSYLKRKREQDPYRSITRRTLYRATRGPSAEVPTFDP
;
A
#
# COMPACT_ATOMS: atom_id res chain seq x y z
N MET A 1 16.37 -7.74 -23.98
CA MET A 1 16.25 -9.03 -24.70
C MET A 1 16.54 -10.17 -23.73
N THR A 2 15.67 -11.18 -23.66
CA THR A 2 15.77 -12.33 -22.75
C THR A 2 16.85 -13.33 -23.20
N VAL A 3 17.32 -14.19 -22.28
CA VAL A 3 18.26 -15.32 -22.52
C VAL A 3 17.88 -16.20 -23.73
N HIS A 4 16.58 -16.24 -24.09
CA HIS A 4 16.10 -16.92 -25.29
C HIS A 4 16.63 -16.33 -26.60
N HIS A 5 16.74 -15.01 -26.74
CA HIS A 5 17.34 -14.40 -27.92
C HIS A 5 18.85 -14.67 -28.00
N LEU A 6 19.53 -14.73 -26.84
CA LEU A 6 20.96 -15.05 -26.77
C LEU A 6 21.26 -16.49 -27.19
N LYS A 7 20.38 -17.45 -26.87
CA LYS A 7 20.49 -18.83 -27.39
C LYS A 7 20.37 -18.91 -28.91
N ALA A 8 19.56 -18.05 -29.53
CA ALA A 8 19.35 -18.04 -30.97
C ALA A 8 20.55 -17.45 -31.73
N ILE A 9 21.26 -16.50 -31.13
CA ILE A 9 22.36 -15.77 -31.78
C ILE A 9 23.74 -16.39 -31.49
N LEU A 10 23.90 -17.15 -30.39
CA LEU A 10 25.17 -17.77 -30.03
C LEU A 10 25.80 -18.63 -31.15
N PRO A 11 25.07 -19.50 -31.87
CA PRO A 11 25.66 -20.29 -32.97
C PRO A 11 26.20 -19.42 -34.10
N LEU A 12 25.59 -18.26 -34.36
CA LEU A 12 26.05 -17.32 -35.38
C LEU A 12 27.32 -16.59 -34.94
N LEU A 13 27.42 -16.25 -33.66
CA LEU A 13 28.61 -15.59 -33.08
C LEU A 13 29.83 -16.52 -33.03
N GLU A 14 29.64 -17.84 -32.91
CA GLU A 14 30.72 -18.83 -32.92
C GLU A 14 31.44 -18.93 -34.28
N VAL A 15 30.81 -18.47 -35.36
CA VAL A 15 31.37 -18.48 -36.73
C VAL A 15 32.16 -17.19 -37.02
N VAL A 16 32.01 -16.16 -36.19
CA VAL A 16 32.72 -14.88 -36.36
C VAL A 16 34.19 -15.03 -35.92
N PRO A 17 35.17 -14.47 -36.68
CA PRO A 17 36.57 -14.50 -36.28
C PRO A 17 36.81 -13.96 -34.86
N SER A 18 37.55 -14.73 -34.05
CA SER A 18 37.74 -14.49 -32.62
C SER A 18 38.46 -13.18 -32.28
N ASN A 19 39.27 -12.67 -33.21
CA ASN A 19 40.10 -11.48 -33.05
C ASN A 19 39.38 -10.17 -33.39
N LEU A 20 38.13 -10.23 -33.86
CA LEU A 20 37.39 -9.02 -34.22
C LEU A 20 36.89 -8.27 -32.96
N PRO A 21 36.97 -6.93 -32.95
CA PRO A 21 36.39 -6.10 -31.90
C PRO A 21 34.86 -6.17 -31.92
N VAL A 22 34.22 -6.03 -30.76
CA VAL A 22 32.75 -5.97 -30.65
C VAL A 22 32.29 -4.58 -31.08
N THR A 23 31.96 -4.38 -32.36
CA THR A 23 31.56 -3.05 -32.86
C THR A 23 30.06 -2.75 -32.75
N TYR A 24 29.24 -3.74 -32.43
CA TYR A 24 27.79 -3.58 -32.42
C TYR A 24 27.30 -3.10 -31.02
N PRO A 25 26.68 -1.91 -30.91
CA PRO A 25 26.26 -1.34 -29.63
C PRO A 25 25.33 -2.25 -28.80
N ASP A 26 24.43 -2.99 -29.46
CA ASP A 26 23.55 -3.94 -28.77
C ASP A 26 24.30 -5.13 -28.15
N LEU A 27 25.46 -5.49 -28.71
CA LEU A 27 26.32 -6.54 -28.16
C LEU A 27 27.15 -6.03 -26.98
N LEU A 28 27.63 -4.78 -27.06
CA LEU A 28 28.33 -4.10 -25.95
C LEU A 28 27.42 -3.92 -24.74
N ARG A 29 26.11 -3.74 -24.94
CA ARG A 29 25.12 -3.71 -23.84
C ARG A 29 25.20 -4.94 -22.93
N TYR A 30 25.57 -6.13 -23.41
CA TYR A 30 25.71 -7.33 -22.56
C TYR A 30 26.98 -7.35 -21.69
N LEU A 31 27.93 -6.47 -22.00
CA LEU A 31 29.22 -6.38 -21.31
C LEU A 31 29.21 -5.24 -20.31
N ILE A 32 28.70 -4.07 -20.70
CA ILE A 32 28.72 -2.83 -19.91
C ILE A 32 27.33 -2.30 -19.53
N GLY A 33 26.27 -2.83 -20.14
CA GLY A 33 24.90 -2.36 -20.01
C GLY A 33 24.56 -1.15 -20.87
N ASN A 34 23.34 -0.62 -20.72
CA ASN A 34 22.86 0.50 -21.53
C ASN A 34 23.53 1.82 -21.08
N PRO A 35 24.35 2.48 -21.92
CA PRO A 35 25.02 3.74 -21.57
C PRO A 35 24.03 4.87 -21.28
N LEU A 36 22.86 4.88 -21.94
CA LEU A 36 21.80 5.86 -21.71
C LEU A 36 21.29 5.81 -20.27
N ASN A 37 21.13 4.61 -19.71
CA ASN A 37 20.67 4.44 -18.34
C ASN A 37 21.73 4.89 -17.35
N VAL A 38 23.01 4.61 -17.62
CA VAL A 38 24.13 5.01 -16.74
C VAL A 38 24.28 6.53 -16.70
N ALA A 39 24.17 7.19 -17.85
CA ALA A 39 24.24 8.66 -17.93
C ALA A 39 23.09 9.35 -17.18
N MET A 40 21.93 8.71 -17.08
CA MET A 40 20.77 9.25 -16.35
C MET A 40 20.96 9.20 -14.82
N VAL A 41 21.73 8.25 -14.29
CA VAL A 41 21.98 8.12 -12.82
C VAL A 41 22.84 9.25 -12.28
N SER A 42 23.70 9.82 -13.14
CA SER A 42 24.63 10.90 -12.79
C SER A 42 23.96 12.27 -12.65
N ILE A 43 22.68 12.39 -13.03
CA ILE A 43 21.94 13.65 -13.02
C ILE A 43 21.39 13.91 -11.62
N GLN A 44 21.49 15.15 -11.14
CA GLN A 44 20.96 15.54 -9.83
C GLN A 44 19.46 15.86 -9.89
N ASN A 45 18.70 15.39 -8.89
CA ASN A 45 17.23 15.41 -8.89
C ASN A 45 16.57 16.79 -8.62
N ASN A 46 17.21 17.92 -8.91
CA ASN A 46 16.69 19.27 -8.62
C ASN A 46 16.91 20.32 -9.74
N HIS A 47 17.19 19.89 -10.97
CA HIS A 47 17.53 20.80 -12.08
C HIS A 47 16.32 21.17 -12.94
N SER A 48 16.38 22.32 -13.60
CA SER A 48 15.41 22.68 -14.64
C SER A 48 15.54 21.74 -15.84
N PRO A 49 14.49 21.56 -16.67
CA PRO A 49 14.55 20.65 -17.82
C PRO A 49 15.71 20.91 -18.79
N GLN A 50 16.16 22.17 -18.89
CA GLN A 50 17.29 22.56 -19.74
C GLN A 50 18.63 22.11 -19.15
N GLU A 51 18.83 22.30 -17.85
CA GLU A 51 20.03 21.86 -17.12
C GLU A 51 20.12 20.33 -17.09
N THR A 52 19.00 19.62 -16.86
CA THR A 52 18.92 18.15 -16.96
C THR A 52 19.35 17.64 -18.34
N LEU A 53 18.90 18.31 -19.42
CA LEU A 53 19.26 17.91 -20.79
C LEU A 53 20.75 18.15 -21.07
N GLN A 54 21.30 19.25 -20.57
CA GLN A 54 22.71 19.57 -20.71
C GLN A 54 23.59 18.56 -19.97
N GLU A 55 23.29 18.28 -18.70
CA GLU A 55 24.03 17.29 -17.89
C GLU A 55 23.94 15.88 -18.49
N PHE A 56 22.78 15.49 -19.00
CA PHE A 56 22.61 14.22 -19.70
C PHE A 56 23.51 14.15 -20.94
N SER A 57 23.54 15.22 -21.74
CA SER A 57 24.38 15.31 -22.94
C SER A 57 25.87 15.26 -22.61
N GLU A 58 26.30 16.01 -21.58
CA GLU A 58 27.68 16.02 -21.09
C GLU A 58 28.09 14.65 -20.54
N SER A 59 27.22 14.02 -19.75
CA SER A 59 27.44 12.68 -19.22
C SER A 59 27.55 11.66 -20.35
N LEU A 60 26.67 11.67 -21.34
CA LEU A 60 26.77 10.77 -22.50
C LEU A 60 28.05 10.99 -23.29
N THR A 61 28.41 12.25 -23.54
CA THR A 61 29.62 12.62 -24.28
C THR A 61 30.87 12.15 -23.55
N SER A 62 30.90 12.26 -22.22
CA SER A 62 32.01 11.77 -21.39
C SER A 62 32.18 10.25 -21.41
N MET A 63 31.10 9.50 -21.70
CA MET A 63 31.13 8.04 -21.78
C MET A 63 31.56 7.51 -23.16
N LEU A 64 31.45 8.31 -24.22
CA LEU A 64 31.79 7.87 -25.59
C LEU A 64 33.23 7.34 -25.72
N PRO A 65 34.28 7.99 -25.16
CA PRO A 65 35.63 7.45 -25.22
C PRO A 65 35.76 6.09 -24.54
N PHE A 66 35.08 5.91 -23.41
CA PHE A 66 35.10 4.66 -22.65
C PHE A 66 34.40 3.52 -23.40
N VAL A 67 33.23 3.79 -24.01
CA VAL A 67 32.51 2.79 -24.82
C VAL A 67 33.32 2.40 -26.06
N SER A 68 33.99 3.36 -26.70
CA SER A 68 34.87 3.11 -27.85
C SER A 68 36.07 2.25 -27.47
N GLU A 69 36.79 2.59 -26.39
CA GLU A 69 37.92 1.81 -25.89
C GLU A 69 37.51 0.39 -25.51
N LEU A 70 36.37 0.23 -24.82
CA LEU A 70 35.86 -1.09 -24.48
C LEU A 70 35.49 -1.94 -25.69
N ALA A 71 34.96 -1.33 -26.76
CA ALA A 71 34.69 -2.01 -28.02
C ALA A 71 35.96 -2.57 -28.67
N HIS A 72 37.08 -1.87 -28.51
CA HIS A 72 38.39 -2.30 -29.01
C HIS A 72 39.08 -3.33 -28.10
N VAL A 73 38.87 -3.23 -26.78
CA VAL A 73 39.46 -4.14 -25.79
C VAL A 73 38.73 -5.49 -25.74
N ILE A 74 37.40 -5.49 -25.90
CA ILE A 74 36.60 -6.72 -25.80
C ILE A 74 36.53 -7.40 -27.17
N ARG A 75 37.14 -8.57 -27.26
CA ARG A 75 37.19 -9.42 -28.46
C ARG A 75 35.99 -10.36 -28.56
N MET A 76 35.73 -10.86 -29.77
CA MET A 76 34.65 -11.82 -30.02
C MET A 76 34.74 -13.12 -29.23
N ASP A 77 35.95 -13.66 -29.07
CA ASP A 77 36.18 -14.85 -28.24
C ASP A 77 35.68 -14.68 -26.79
N THR A 78 35.85 -13.47 -26.25
CA THR A 78 35.50 -13.10 -24.87
C THR A 78 33.99 -13.02 -24.71
N LEU A 79 33.29 -12.46 -25.71
CA LEU A 79 31.84 -12.46 -25.74
C LEU A 79 31.29 -13.90 -25.84
N VAL A 80 31.80 -14.71 -26.77
CA VAL A 80 31.38 -16.10 -26.95
C VAL A 80 31.63 -16.92 -25.67
N TRP A 81 32.81 -16.77 -25.05
CA TRP A 81 33.13 -17.42 -23.79
C TRP A 81 32.15 -17.00 -22.68
N LYS A 82 31.86 -15.71 -22.53
CA LYS A 82 30.88 -15.20 -21.55
C LYS A 82 29.48 -15.79 -21.78
N LEU A 83 29.05 -15.92 -23.04
CA LEU A 83 27.76 -16.52 -23.38
C LEU A 83 27.71 -18.02 -23.08
N LYS A 84 28.80 -18.76 -23.33
CA LYS A 84 28.92 -20.18 -22.95
C LYS A 84 28.87 -20.35 -21.43
N LEU A 85 29.58 -19.50 -20.69
CA LEU A 85 29.55 -19.48 -19.24
C LEU A 85 28.13 -19.24 -18.72
N LEU A 86 27.42 -18.25 -19.26
CA LEU A 86 26.02 -17.98 -18.91
C LEU A 86 25.11 -19.16 -19.23
N LYS A 87 25.28 -19.82 -20.39
CA LYS A 87 24.49 -21.01 -20.77
C LYS A 87 24.69 -22.15 -19.77
N SER A 88 25.93 -22.42 -19.37
CA SER A 88 26.27 -23.43 -18.36
C SER A 88 25.68 -23.07 -16.99
N GLY A 89 25.85 -21.81 -16.56
CA GLY A 89 25.30 -21.29 -15.30
C GLY A 89 23.77 -21.39 -15.25
N VAL A 90 23.07 -21.08 -16.34
CA VAL A 90 21.60 -21.22 -16.43
C VAL A 90 21.17 -22.69 -16.30
N ALA A 91 21.89 -23.63 -16.93
CA ALA A 91 21.57 -25.05 -16.83
C ALA A 91 21.74 -25.56 -15.39
N TYR A 92 22.82 -25.17 -14.72
CA TYR A 92 23.06 -25.51 -13.31
C TYR A 92 22.01 -24.86 -12.40
N ALA A 93 21.76 -23.56 -12.51
CA ALA A 93 20.78 -22.85 -11.68
C ALA A 93 19.39 -23.48 -11.83
N ASN A 94 18.96 -23.78 -13.06
CA ASN A 94 17.68 -24.44 -13.31
C ASN A 94 17.58 -25.83 -12.68
N SER A 95 18.68 -26.61 -12.65
CA SER A 95 18.68 -27.91 -11.99
C SER A 95 18.53 -27.79 -10.47
N GLN A 96 18.96 -26.67 -9.87
CA GLN A 96 18.94 -26.45 -8.41
C GLN A 96 17.72 -25.66 -7.90
N LEU A 97 16.86 -25.10 -8.77
CA LEU A 97 15.72 -24.26 -8.34
C LEU A 97 14.80 -24.97 -7.33
N HIS A 98 14.61 -26.27 -7.47
CA HIS A 98 13.78 -27.08 -6.57
C HIS A 98 14.31 -27.15 -5.13
N ALA A 99 15.62 -26.94 -4.93
CA ALA A 99 16.27 -26.98 -3.63
C ALA A 99 16.07 -25.68 -2.83
N VAL A 100 15.65 -24.59 -3.47
CA VAL A 100 15.46 -23.29 -2.82
C VAL A 100 14.26 -23.34 -1.86
N GLN A 101 14.54 -23.33 -0.55
CA GLN A 101 13.52 -23.27 0.52
C GLN A 101 13.35 -21.87 1.13
N ALA A 102 14.27 -20.95 0.82
CA ALA A 102 14.22 -19.58 1.31
C ALA A 102 13.04 -18.80 0.68
N GLU A 103 12.60 -17.75 1.37
CA GLU A 103 11.69 -16.77 0.76
C GLU A 103 12.45 -15.94 -0.28
N VAL A 104 11.84 -15.77 -1.45
CA VAL A 104 12.45 -15.10 -2.60
C VAL A 104 11.58 -13.91 -2.99
N LEU A 105 12.21 -12.73 -3.10
CA LEU A 105 11.64 -11.57 -3.77
C LEU A 105 12.20 -11.50 -5.19
N LEU A 106 11.35 -11.76 -6.19
CA LEU A 106 11.71 -11.67 -7.59
C LEU A 106 11.32 -10.30 -8.15
N LEU A 107 12.30 -9.53 -8.58
CA LEU A 107 12.10 -8.26 -9.27
C LEU A 107 12.26 -8.48 -10.77
N ALA A 108 11.22 -8.21 -11.55
CA ALA A 108 11.20 -8.44 -12.98
C ALA A 108 10.89 -7.13 -13.73
N SER A 109 11.89 -6.57 -14.40
CA SER A 109 11.75 -5.35 -15.21
C SER A 109 11.70 -5.63 -16.71
N GLY A 110 11.10 -4.72 -17.48
CA GLY A 110 11.10 -4.78 -18.95
C GLY A 110 10.42 -3.57 -19.63
N ASN A 111 10.91 -3.23 -20.83
CA ASN A 111 10.35 -2.16 -21.68
C ASN A 111 9.20 -2.69 -22.57
N GLU A 112 8.01 -2.09 -22.41
CA GLU A 112 6.74 -2.23 -23.16
C GLU A 112 6.01 -3.59 -23.28
N ASN A 113 4.68 -3.50 -23.08
CA ASN A 113 3.48 -4.31 -23.41
C ASN A 113 3.51 -5.85 -23.55
N LEU A 114 4.65 -6.49 -23.57
CA LEU A 114 4.77 -7.89 -23.25
C LEU A 114 5.11 -7.98 -21.77
N PRO A 115 4.32 -8.71 -20.97
CA PRO A 115 4.66 -8.85 -19.58
C PRO A 115 6.10 -9.40 -19.48
N PRO A 116 6.92 -9.00 -18.49
CA PRO A 116 8.25 -9.58 -18.24
C PRO A 116 8.21 -11.09 -17.90
N SER A 117 7.12 -11.78 -18.26
CA SER A 117 6.48 -12.83 -17.52
C SER A 117 6.91 -14.21 -17.91
N GLY A 118 7.43 -14.47 -19.12
CA GLY A 118 7.74 -15.86 -19.48
C GLY A 118 8.66 -16.53 -18.46
N GLU A 119 9.78 -15.87 -18.15
CA GLU A 119 10.74 -16.37 -17.16
C GLU A 119 10.33 -16.06 -15.73
N ALA A 120 9.84 -14.86 -15.47
CA ALA A 120 9.46 -14.46 -14.11
C ALA A 120 8.27 -15.30 -13.58
N ASP A 121 7.27 -15.57 -14.41
CA ASP A 121 6.14 -16.45 -14.08
C ASP A 121 6.58 -17.91 -13.95
N ARG A 122 7.51 -18.38 -14.79
CA ARG A 122 8.12 -19.71 -14.65
C ARG A 122 8.82 -19.85 -13.29
N LEU A 123 9.67 -18.89 -12.92
CA LEU A 123 10.37 -18.88 -11.63
C LEU A 123 9.38 -18.78 -10.47
N PHE A 124 8.37 -17.91 -10.59
CA PHE A 124 7.30 -17.77 -9.62
C PHE A 124 6.53 -19.09 -9.39
N LYS A 125 6.20 -19.82 -10.47
CA LYS A 125 5.55 -21.15 -10.40
C LYS A 125 6.47 -22.25 -9.85
N THR A 126 7.78 -22.13 -10.08
CA THR A 126 8.77 -23.15 -9.68
C THR A 126 9.20 -22.99 -8.22
N LEU A 127 9.37 -21.76 -7.75
CA LEU A 127 9.87 -21.45 -6.42
C LEU A 127 8.73 -21.45 -5.39
N LYS A 128 8.83 -22.32 -4.37
CA LYS A 128 7.76 -22.54 -3.38
C LYS A 128 7.34 -21.29 -2.61
N LYS A 129 8.29 -20.40 -2.29
CA LYS A 129 8.08 -19.19 -1.46
C LYS A 129 8.52 -17.93 -2.19
N CYS A 130 7.96 -17.71 -3.38
CA CYS A 130 8.30 -16.57 -4.22
C CYS A 130 7.21 -15.49 -4.16
N LYS A 131 7.64 -14.24 -3.99
CA LYS A 131 6.85 -13.05 -4.29
C LYS A 131 7.48 -12.38 -5.51
N VAL A 132 6.67 -11.97 -6.48
CA VAL A 132 7.16 -11.29 -7.69
C VAL A 132 6.67 -9.84 -7.74
N ARG A 133 7.51 -8.94 -8.27
CA ARG A 133 7.20 -7.54 -8.55
C ARG A 133 7.63 -7.22 -9.98
N TYR A 134 6.67 -6.78 -10.79
CA TYR A 134 6.84 -6.40 -12.18
C TYR A 134 7.01 -4.89 -12.29
N PHE A 135 8.12 -4.48 -12.90
CA PHE A 135 8.46 -3.10 -13.17
C PHE A 135 8.35 -2.86 -14.67
N ARG A 136 7.17 -2.40 -15.10
CA ARG A 136 6.89 -2.13 -16.51
C ARG A 136 7.54 -0.81 -16.89
N ASN A 137 8.03 -0.72 -18.13
CA ASN A 137 8.71 0.48 -18.65
C ASN A 137 9.98 0.86 -17.87
N ARG A 138 10.60 -0.16 -17.26
CA ARG A 138 11.92 -0.07 -16.65
C ARG A 138 12.89 -0.96 -17.42
N GLY A 139 14.13 -0.48 -17.52
CA GLY A 139 15.22 -1.16 -18.20
C GLY A 139 15.69 -2.43 -17.49
N ASP A 140 16.68 -3.08 -18.10
CA ASP A 140 17.28 -4.32 -17.64
C ASP A 140 18.20 -4.15 -16.41
N LYS A 141 18.45 -2.91 -15.98
CA LYS A 141 19.28 -2.53 -14.84
C LYS A 141 18.47 -1.81 -13.76
N LEU A 142 17.36 -2.40 -13.35
CA LEU A 142 16.41 -1.85 -12.38
C LEU A 142 17.06 -1.19 -11.15
N LEU A 143 18.06 -1.84 -10.54
CA LEU A 143 18.72 -1.35 -9.32
C LEU A 143 19.56 -0.08 -9.52
N MET A 144 19.90 0.25 -10.76
CA MET A 144 20.68 1.45 -11.11
C MET A 144 19.80 2.57 -11.66
N GLU A 145 18.50 2.34 -11.86
CA GLU A 145 17.62 3.36 -12.43
C GLU A 145 17.25 4.42 -11.40
N ASP A 146 17.19 5.67 -11.86
CA ASP A 146 16.66 6.75 -11.05
C ASP A 146 15.19 6.50 -10.68
N GLY A 147 14.82 6.97 -9.49
CA GLY A 147 13.49 6.77 -8.90
C GLY A 147 13.17 5.33 -8.44
N PHE A 148 14.08 4.35 -8.62
CA PHE A 148 13.91 3.01 -8.06
C PHE A 148 14.46 2.94 -6.63
N ASN A 149 13.63 2.47 -5.69
CA ASN A 149 14.03 2.29 -4.28
C ASN A 149 13.79 0.84 -3.83
N LEU A 150 14.86 0.07 -3.74
CA LEU A 150 14.81 -1.34 -3.32
C LEU A 150 14.22 -1.50 -1.91
N LEU A 151 14.55 -0.59 -0.98
CA LEU A 151 14.06 -0.66 0.40
C LEU A 151 12.53 -0.48 0.45
N THR A 152 11.99 0.46 -0.34
CA THR A 152 10.54 0.67 -0.49
C THR A 152 9.85 -0.60 -0.97
N VAL A 153 10.42 -1.28 -1.99
CA VAL A 153 9.87 -2.55 -2.51
C VAL A 153 9.91 -3.65 -1.44
N ILE A 154 11.02 -3.79 -0.71
CA ILE A 154 11.15 -4.78 0.37
C ILE A 154 10.15 -4.51 1.52
N LYS A 155 9.94 -3.24 1.87
CA LYS A 155 8.95 -2.81 2.88
C LYS A 155 7.53 -3.14 2.43
N GLY A 156 7.15 -2.73 1.22
CA GLY A 156 5.83 -3.00 0.63
C GLY A 156 5.53 -4.50 0.55
N ALA A 157 6.49 -5.28 0.05
CA ALA A 157 6.38 -6.73 -0.03
C ALA A 157 6.38 -7.44 1.34
N SER A 158 6.53 -6.70 2.45
CA SER A 158 6.57 -7.24 3.81
C SER A 158 7.67 -8.30 3.97
N MET A 159 8.86 -8.06 3.41
CA MET A 159 10.00 -9.00 3.44
C MET A 159 11.16 -8.56 4.33
N TYR A 160 11.17 -7.32 4.80
CA TYR A 160 12.10 -6.91 5.83
C TYR A 160 11.80 -7.62 7.16
N ARG A 161 12.85 -8.19 7.77
CA ARG A 161 12.81 -8.85 9.10
C ARG A 161 14.18 -8.80 9.76
N ARG A 162 14.23 -8.73 11.09
CA ARG A 162 15.47 -8.77 11.87
C ARG A 162 15.79 -10.15 12.44
N SER A 163 14.85 -11.09 12.35
CA SER A 163 15.00 -12.46 12.84
C SER A 163 14.65 -13.49 11.76
N ARG A 164 14.70 -14.79 12.10
CA ARG A 164 14.30 -15.87 11.19
C ARG A 164 12.82 -15.78 10.78
N GLN A 165 11.97 -15.30 11.66
CA GLN A 165 10.55 -15.06 11.38
C GLN A 165 10.27 -13.55 11.37
N ARG A 166 9.41 -13.12 10.46
CA ARG A 166 8.99 -11.71 10.41
C ARG A 166 7.96 -11.46 11.49
N ASP A 167 8.17 -10.40 12.26
CA ASP A 167 7.19 -9.87 13.21
C ASP A 167 6.63 -8.53 12.67
N PRO A 168 5.34 -8.46 12.29
CA PRO A 168 4.77 -7.26 11.68
C PRO A 168 4.83 -5.98 12.54
N VAL A 169 4.99 -6.13 13.85
CA VAL A 169 5.04 -5.00 14.78
C VAL A 169 6.49 -4.55 14.98
N THR A 170 7.38 -5.46 15.39
CA THR A 170 8.76 -5.11 15.75
C THR A 170 9.67 -4.92 14.54
N ASP A 171 9.41 -5.59 13.42
CA ASP A 171 10.15 -5.41 12.16
C ASP A 171 9.59 -4.26 11.31
N TYR A 172 8.59 -3.51 11.79
CA TYR A 172 8.07 -2.38 11.04
C TYR A 172 9.10 -1.26 10.88
N LEU A 173 9.16 -0.69 9.68
CA LEU A 173 9.94 0.50 9.36
C LEU A 173 8.99 1.62 8.92
N PRO A 174 8.97 2.79 9.60
CA PRO A 174 8.12 3.90 9.19
C PRO A 174 8.47 4.41 7.78
N PRO A 175 7.53 5.05 7.07
CA PRO A 175 7.81 5.70 5.80
C PRO A 175 8.84 6.82 5.96
N THR A 176 9.75 6.91 5.00
CA THR A 176 10.67 8.05 4.85
C THR A 176 9.92 9.26 4.28
N LEU A 177 10.50 10.45 4.43
CA LEU A 177 9.91 11.67 3.85
C LEU A 177 9.80 11.59 2.32
N SER A 178 10.76 10.95 1.64
CA SER A 178 10.71 10.73 0.19
C SER A 178 9.58 9.77 -0.20
N GLU A 179 9.37 8.69 0.55
CA GLU A 179 8.23 7.78 0.33
C GLU A 179 6.91 8.51 0.54
N PHE A 180 6.79 9.31 1.61
CA PHE A 180 5.61 10.12 1.87
C PHE A 180 5.30 11.11 0.74
N LYS A 181 6.31 11.88 0.31
CA LYS A 181 6.16 12.87 -0.78
C LYS A 181 5.80 12.21 -2.10
N ARG A 182 6.39 11.06 -2.43
CA ARG A 182 6.04 10.31 -3.64
C ARG A 182 4.60 9.79 -3.56
N THR A 183 4.25 9.10 -2.48
CA THR A 183 2.90 8.54 -2.31
C THR A 183 1.83 9.63 -2.37
N TYR A 184 1.92 10.69 -1.57
CA TYR A 184 0.84 11.67 -1.44
C TYR A 184 0.99 12.89 -2.35
N GLY A 185 2.22 13.22 -2.76
CA GLY A 185 2.51 14.33 -3.66
C GLY A 185 2.45 13.95 -5.15
N GLU A 186 2.55 12.66 -5.50
CA GLU A 186 2.53 12.18 -6.88
C GLU A 186 1.48 11.08 -7.07
N ASP A 187 1.68 9.89 -6.49
CA ASP A 187 0.89 8.68 -6.80
C ASP A 187 -0.60 8.84 -6.45
N PHE A 188 -0.89 9.38 -5.26
CA PHE A 188 -2.24 9.60 -4.73
C PHE A 188 -2.66 11.06 -4.73
N LYS A 189 -1.89 11.96 -5.37
CA LYS A 189 -2.20 13.40 -5.38
C LYS A 189 -3.61 13.68 -5.88
N LEU A 190 -3.99 13.07 -7.00
CA LEU A 190 -5.32 13.25 -7.58
C LEU A 190 -6.40 12.68 -6.65
N PHE A 191 -6.14 11.54 -6.01
CA PHE A 191 -7.05 10.93 -5.05
C PHE A 191 -7.28 11.84 -3.83
N HIS A 192 -6.20 12.40 -3.26
CA HIS A 192 -6.29 13.42 -2.21
C HIS A 192 -7.09 14.64 -2.67
N GLN A 193 -6.81 15.17 -3.86
CA GLN A 193 -7.51 16.35 -4.37
C GLN A 193 -9.00 16.10 -4.60
N LEU A 194 -9.36 14.88 -5.02
CA LEU A 194 -10.72 14.39 -5.23
C LEU A 194 -11.46 14.28 -3.89
N LEU A 195 -10.91 13.52 -2.95
CA LEU A 195 -11.47 13.31 -1.61
C LEU A 195 -11.55 14.61 -0.83
N SER A 196 -10.52 15.44 -0.96
CA SER A 196 -10.30 16.71 -0.27
C SER A 196 -10.63 16.59 1.22
N PRO A 197 -9.96 15.73 2.00
CA PRO A 197 -10.42 15.39 3.35
C PRO A 197 -10.56 16.62 4.26
N VAL A 198 -11.59 16.65 5.10
CA VAL A 198 -11.71 17.56 6.26
C VAL A 198 -11.41 16.75 7.51
N MET A 199 -10.36 17.12 8.23
CA MET A 199 -10.07 16.56 9.54
C MET A 199 -10.58 17.51 10.63
N LEU A 200 -11.42 16.99 11.53
CA LEU A 200 -11.88 17.68 12.73
C LEU A 200 -11.57 16.83 13.97
N SER A 201 -11.34 17.47 15.10
CA SER A 201 -11.14 16.78 16.38
C SER A 201 -11.80 17.53 17.53
N THR A 202 -12.18 16.81 18.58
CA THR A 202 -12.80 17.37 19.77
C THR A 202 -11.76 17.58 20.88
N MET A 203 -11.67 18.80 21.36
CA MET A 203 -10.80 19.23 22.46
C MET A 203 -11.32 18.71 23.82
N LYS A 204 -10.51 18.84 24.88
CA LYS A 204 -10.86 18.33 26.22
C LYS A 204 -12.10 19.00 26.83
N ASP A 205 -12.32 20.27 26.52
CA ASP A 205 -13.49 21.07 26.90
C ASP A 205 -14.74 20.77 26.06
N GLY A 206 -14.60 19.99 24.99
CA GLY A 206 -15.69 19.61 24.09
C GLY A 206 -15.80 20.46 22.83
N GLU A 207 -14.94 21.47 22.64
CA GLU A 207 -14.92 22.26 21.40
C GLU A 207 -14.47 21.39 20.21
N ILE A 208 -15.19 21.48 19.09
CA ILE A 208 -14.77 20.83 17.84
C ILE A 208 -13.94 21.82 17.05
N VAL A 209 -12.70 21.43 16.72
CA VAL A 209 -11.75 22.26 15.99
C VAL A 209 -11.30 21.56 14.71
N ARG A 210 -10.79 22.35 13.76
CA ARG A 210 -10.11 21.82 12.57
C ARG A 210 -8.77 21.21 12.93
N GLY A 211 -8.40 20.17 12.17
CA GLY A 211 -7.19 19.41 12.38
C GLY A 211 -7.35 18.35 13.45
N LEU A 212 -6.22 17.85 13.93
CA LEU A 212 -6.07 16.74 14.86
C LEU A 212 -5.63 17.19 16.26
N SER A 213 -5.69 18.48 16.59
CA SER A 213 -5.25 19.02 17.90
C SER A 213 -5.98 18.40 19.11
N GLY A 214 -7.22 17.94 18.96
CA GLY A 214 -7.97 17.21 19.99
C GLY A 214 -7.50 15.76 20.19
N VAL A 215 -6.71 15.21 19.27
CA VAL A 215 -6.12 13.87 19.37
C VAL A 215 -4.85 13.91 20.23
N PRO A 216 -4.62 12.96 21.17
CA PRO A 216 -3.42 12.92 21.98
C PRO A 216 -2.12 12.85 21.16
N ASP A 217 -1.06 13.52 21.62
CA ASP A 217 0.26 13.50 20.96
C ASP A 217 1.14 12.31 21.35
N LYS A 218 0.74 11.56 22.39
CA LYS A 218 1.50 10.42 22.92
C LYS A 218 0.58 9.21 23.07
N GLY A 219 1.10 8.06 22.65
CA GLY A 219 0.44 6.77 22.81
C GLY A 219 0.62 6.15 24.20
N PRO A 220 -0.04 4.99 24.44
CA PRO A 220 -0.86 4.27 23.46
C PRO A 220 -2.23 4.93 23.25
N VAL A 221 -2.63 5.04 21.99
CA VAL A 221 -3.96 5.53 21.57
C VAL A 221 -4.64 4.46 20.74
N LEU A 222 -5.94 4.23 20.97
CA LEU A 222 -6.78 3.36 20.15
C LEU A 222 -7.87 4.19 19.46
N PHE A 223 -7.79 4.33 18.15
CA PHE A 223 -8.87 4.85 17.33
C PHE A 223 -9.89 3.76 17.05
N VAL A 224 -11.16 4.04 17.32
CA VAL A 224 -12.28 3.12 17.08
C VAL A 224 -13.37 3.84 16.29
N GLY A 225 -13.79 3.27 15.15
CA GLY A 225 -14.75 3.94 14.27
C GLY A 225 -15.45 3.00 13.28
N TYR A 226 -16.25 3.60 12.39
CA TYR A 226 -16.92 2.93 11.26
C TYR A 226 -15.98 2.78 10.07
N HIS A 227 -15.94 1.59 9.46
CA HIS A 227 -15.14 1.32 8.28
C HIS A 227 -15.89 1.69 6.99
N GLN A 228 -15.39 2.65 6.22
CA GLN A 228 -16.06 3.02 4.96
C GLN A 228 -15.93 1.89 3.91
N LEU A 229 -16.87 1.90 2.96
CA LEU A 229 -16.87 1.12 1.73
C LEU A 229 -15.47 1.12 1.09
N LEU A 230 -14.95 -0.08 0.86
CA LEU A 230 -13.64 -0.34 0.26
C LEU A 230 -12.45 0.31 1.00
N ALA A 231 -12.60 0.65 2.28
CA ALA A 231 -11.54 1.28 3.08
C ALA A 231 -11.03 2.62 2.49
N MET A 232 -11.91 3.39 1.82
CA MET A 232 -11.55 4.63 1.12
C MET A 232 -10.94 5.71 2.02
N GLU A 233 -11.29 5.70 3.30
CA GLU A 233 -10.85 6.68 4.30
C GLU A 233 -9.37 6.56 4.65
N MET A 234 -8.77 5.39 4.42
CA MET A 234 -7.46 5.00 4.94
C MET A 234 -6.33 5.89 4.44
N PHE A 235 -6.32 6.24 3.15
CA PHE A 235 -5.27 7.07 2.57
C PHE A 235 -5.25 8.48 3.17
N ALA A 236 -6.44 9.07 3.35
CA ALA A 236 -6.58 10.39 3.97
C ALA A 236 -6.19 10.37 5.45
N LEU A 237 -6.53 9.29 6.19
CA LEU A 237 -6.11 9.11 7.58
C LEU A 237 -4.58 9.07 7.71
N PHE A 238 -3.93 8.20 6.93
CA PHE A 238 -2.47 8.09 6.96
C PHE A 238 -1.78 9.40 6.60
N GLU A 239 -2.27 10.10 5.59
CA GLU A 239 -1.73 11.40 5.18
C GLU A 239 -1.88 12.46 6.27
N GLY A 240 -3.09 12.60 6.84
CA GLY A 240 -3.36 13.59 7.89
C GLY A 240 -2.53 13.37 9.14
N PHE A 241 -2.40 12.13 9.59
CA PHE A 241 -1.61 11.80 10.78
C PHE A 241 -0.11 11.94 10.57
N LEU A 242 0.41 11.57 9.39
CA LEU A 242 1.82 11.79 9.08
C LEU A 242 2.13 13.28 8.86
N GLY A 243 1.22 14.02 8.23
CA GLY A 243 1.38 15.44 7.95
C GLY A 243 1.32 16.31 9.21
N GLU A 244 0.28 16.13 10.03
CA GLU A 244 0.02 16.98 11.20
C GLU A 244 0.65 16.43 12.48
N LYS A 245 0.44 15.13 12.77
CA LYS A 245 0.91 14.49 14.00
C LYS A 245 2.28 13.83 13.89
N LYS A 246 2.85 13.74 12.69
CA LYS A 246 4.13 13.06 12.41
C LYS A 246 4.19 11.64 12.99
N THR A 247 3.04 10.97 13.00
CA THR A 247 2.83 9.70 13.70
C THR A 247 2.20 8.68 12.76
N VAL A 248 2.64 7.43 12.86
CA VAL A 248 2.08 6.31 12.10
C VAL A 248 0.92 5.70 12.87
N ILE A 249 -0.20 5.46 12.19
CA ILE A 249 -1.30 4.66 12.70
C ILE A 249 -1.07 3.19 12.35
N ARG A 250 -1.20 2.32 13.35
CA ARG A 250 -1.09 0.87 13.25
C ARG A 250 -2.45 0.27 13.04
N THR A 251 -2.86 0.15 11.77
CA THR A 251 -4.19 -0.36 11.42
C THR A 251 -4.24 -1.88 11.51
N ALA A 252 -5.20 -2.40 12.28
CA ALA A 252 -5.51 -3.83 12.27
C ALA A 252 -6.25 -4.18 10.96
N ALA A 253 -5.54 -4.78 10.01
CA ALA A 253 -6.06 -5.10 8.68
C ALA A 253 -6.27 -6.61 8.51
N HIS A 254 -7.28 -6.97 7.70
CA HIS A 254 -7.57 -8.36 7.37
C HIS A 254 -6.37 -9.04 6.70
N GLN A 255 -6.15 -10.33 6.95
CA GLN A 255 -4.95 -11.01 6.46
C GLN A 255 -4.81 -11.03 4.94
N VAL A 256 -5.91 -10.88 4.20
CA VAL A 256 -5.93 -10.73 2.73
C VAL A 256 -5.01 -9.61 2.22
N PHE A 257 -4.72 -8.59 3.04
CA PHE A 257 -3.81 -7.53 2.68
C PHE A 257 -2.32 -7.94 2.73
N PHE A 258 -2.02 -9.07 3.35
CA PHE A 258 -0.66 -9.57 3.60
C PHE A 258 -0.42 -10.96 2.99
N VAL A 259 -1.49 -11.73 2.82
CA VAL A 259 -1.52 -13.07 2.27
C VAL A 259 -1.93 -12.98 0.81
N GLY A 260 -1.09 -13.50 -0.07
CA GLY A 260 -1.47 -13.71 -1.46
C GLY A 260 -0.37 -13.35 -2.46
N ASN A 261 -0.44 -14.03 -3.60
CA ASN A 261 0.28 -13.69 -4.83
C ASN A 261 -0.73 -13.27 -5.91
N PHE A 262 -1.68 -12.42 -5.52
CA PHE A 262 -2.67 -11.84 -6.43
C PHE A 262 -1.95 -11.05 -7.53
N GLU A 263 -2.49 -11.05 -8.74
CA GLU A 263 -1.87 -10.34 -9.87
C GLU A 263 -1.69 -8.83 -9.58
N ILE A 264 -2.62 -8.24 -8.83
CA ILE A 264 -2.55 -6.86 -8.31
C ILE A 264 -1.35 -6.65 -7.36
N LEU A 265 -0.93 -7.67 -6.61
CA LEU A 265 0.26 -7.62 -5.75
C LEU A 265 1.56 -7.77 -6.54
N ARG A 266 1.49 -8.10 -7.85
CA ARG A 266 2.68 -8.31 -8.68
C ARG A 266 3.12 -7.05 -9.42
N GLN A 267 2.44 -5.91 -9.26
CA GLN A 267 2.85 -4.65 -9.90
C GLN A 267 3.91 -3.90 -9.07
N GLU A 268 4.56 -2.88 -9.67
CA GLU A 268 5.67 -2.11 -9.07
C GLU A 268 5.32 -1.52 -7.69
N LEU A 269 4.12 -0.98 -7.52
CA LEU A 269 3.54 -0.57 -6.24
C LEU A 269 2.06 -0.93 -6.23
N SER A 270 1.69 -1.91 -5.42
CA SER A 270 0.28 -2.25 -5.21
C SER A 270 -0.36 -1.32 -4.18
N LEU A 271 -1.66 -1.03 -4.31
CA LEU A 271 -2.42 -0.36 -3.23
C LEU A 271 -2.24 -1.09 -1.87
N PHE A 272 -2.09 -2.40 -1.91
CA PHE A 272 -1.81 -3.25 -0.77
C PHE A 272 -0.43 -3.02 -0.13
N ASP A 273 0.58 -2.69 -0.93
CA ASP A 273 1.92 -2.37 -0.43
C ASP A 273 1.86 -1.08 0.40
N ALA A 274 1.04 -0.11 -0.01
CA ALA A 274 0.83 1.12 0.75
C ALA A 274 0.28 0.84 2.15
N PHE A 275 -0.71 -0.04 2.30
CA PHE A 275 -1.20 -0.43 3.63
C PHE A 275 -0.06 -0.94 4.54
N SER A 276 0.77 -1.85 4.04
CA SER A 276 1.90 -2.38 4.81
C SER A 276 2.95 -1.31 5.13
N MET A 277 3.28 -0.45 4.16
CA MET A 277 4.25 0.64 4.33
C MET A 277 3.79 1.68 5.36
N TYR A 278 2.49 2.00 5.36
CA TYR A 278 1.90 3.04 6.19
C TYR A 278 1.35 2.53 7.53
N GLY A 279 1.70 1.30 7.90
CA GLY A 279 1.60 0.82 9.27
C GLY A 279 0.54 -0.25 9.52
N ALA A 280 -0.16 -0.72 8.49
CA ALA A 280 -1.11 -1.81 8.66
C ALA A 280 -0.40 -3.10 9.11
N VAL A 281 -1.03 -3.79 10.05
CA VAL A 281 -0.59 -5.08 10.59
C VAL A 281 -1.72 -6.10 10.47
N PRO A 282 -1.41 -7.40 10.32
CA PRO A 282 -2.44 -8.43 10.37
C PRO A 282 -3.23 -8.34 11.68
N VAL A 283 -4.55 -8.33 11.57
CA VAL A 283 -5.43 -8.33 12.74
C VAL A 283 -5.18 -9.60 13.57
N SER A 284 -4.75 -9.40 14.82
CA SER A 284 -4.64 -10.46 15.82
C SER A 284 -4.50 -9.84 17.22
N PRO A 285 -4.98 -10.50 18.29
CA PRO A 285 -4.80 -10.01 19.65
C PRO A 285 -3.32 -9.79 20.01
N ILE A 286 -2.42 -10.65 19.54
CA ILE A 286 -0.98 -10.54 19.83
C ILE A 286 -0.33 -9.32 19.17
N ASN A 287 -0.74 -8.97 17.94
CA ASN A 287 -0.20 -7.78 17.28
C ASN A 287 -0.72 -6.51 17.97
N THR A 288 -2.00 -6.46 18.34
CA THR A 288 -2.55 -5.32 19.08
C THR A 288 -1.90 -5.17 20.45
N TYR A 289 -1.68 -6.28 21.17
CA TYR A 289 -0.95 -6.30 22.44
C TYR A 289 0.45 -5.68 22.28
N LYS A 290 1.24 -6.14 21.30
CA LYS A 290 2.60 -5.63 21.04
C LYS A 290 2.58 -4.15 20.66
N SER A 291 1.60 -3.70 19.88
CA SER A 291 1.47 -2.29 19.52
C SER A 291 1.18 -1.42 20.75
N PHE A 292 0.29 -1.85 21.65
CA PHE A 292 0.01 -1.13 22.90
C PHE A 292 1.21 -1.12 23.85
N GLU A 293 1.90 -2.25 24.01
CA GLU A 293 3.14 -2.34 24.80
C GLU A 293 4.21 -1.34 24.32
N ARG A 294 4.24 -1.06 23.02
CA ARG A 294 5.17 -0.12 22.39
C ARG A 294 4.66 1.32 22.36
N ASN A 295 3.57 1.63 23.05
CA ASN A 295 2.92 2.94 23.07
C ASN A 295 2.54 3.45 21.66
N GLU A 296 2.20 2.54 20.74
CA GLU A 296 1.83 2.90 19.37
C GLU A 296 0.39 3.40 19.28
N PHE A 297 0.09 4.11 18.19
CA PHE A 297 -1.26 4.54 17.84
C PHE A 297 -1.91 3.44 17.01
N VAL A 298 -3.00 2.85 17.48
CA VAL A 298 -3.66 1.71 16.84
C VAL A 298 -5.01 2.15 16.27
N LEU A 299 -5.36 1.63 15.11
CA LEU A 299 -6.68 1.82 14.51
C LEU A 299 -7.41 0.48 14.38
N LEU A 300 -8.61 0.44 14.94
CA LEU A 300 -9.49 -0.72 14.95
C LEU A 300 -10.87 -0.34 14.41
N TYR A 301 -11.34 -1.14 13.46
CA TYR A 301 -12.73 -1.14 13.03
C TYR A 301 -13.40 -2.40 13.58
N PRO A 302 -14.22 -2.35 14.64
CA PRO A 302 -14.79 -3.55 15.22
C PRO A 302 -15.67 -4.34 14.25
N GLY A 303 -16.39 -3.68 13.34
CA GLY A 303 -17.13 -4.37 12.28
C GLY A 303 -16.27 -4.88 11.12
N GLY A 304 -15.01 -4.44 11.03
CA GLY A 304 -14.01 -4.96 10.09
C GLY A 304 -14.49 -4.99 8.63
N VAL A 305 -14.15 -6.07 7.92
CA VAL A 305 -14.47 -6.24 6.49
C VAL A 305 -15.97 -6.29 6.19
N ARG A 306 -16.83 -6.56 7.19
CA ARG A 306 -18.29 -6.56 7.02
C ARG A 306 -18.84 -5.15 6.80
N GLU A 307 -18.22 -4.15 7.44
CA GLU A 307 -18.49 -2.73 7.21
C GLU A 307 -17.84 -2.25 5.91
N ALA A 308 -16.56 -2.57 5.69
CA ALA A 308 -15.86 -2.17 4.45
C ALA A 308 -16.50 -2.74 3.16
N LEU A 309 -17.22 -3.84 3.26
CA LEU A 309 -17.93 -4.50 2.16
C LEU A 309 -19.44 -4.54 2.44
N HIS A 310 -19.97 -3.46 3.04
CA HIS A 310 -21.40 -3.35 3.32
C HIS A 310 -22.22 -3.41 2.02
N ARG A 311 -23.48 -3.80 2.16
CA ARG A 311 -24.41 -4.03 1.05
C ARG A 311 -25.25 -2.78 0.77
N LYS A 312 -26.15 -2.86 -0.22
CA LYS A 312 -27.06 -1.76 -0.53
C LYS A 312 -27.91 -1.39 0.69
N GLY A 313 -27.97 -0.08 0.99
CA GLY A 313 -28.75 0.45 2.12
C GLY A 313 -28.09 0.28 3.50
N GLU A 314 -26.95 -0.39 3.59
CA GLU A 314 -26.25 -0.64 4.86
C GLU A 314 -25.17 0.39 5.19
N GLY A 315 -24.95 1.39 4.32
CA GLY A 315 -23.92 2.41 4.53
C GLY A 315 -24.11 3.15 5.86
N TYR A 316 -23.01 3.37 6.57
CA TYR A 316 -22.95 3.99 7.90
C TYR A 316 -23.60 3.21 9.05
N GLN A 317 -23.86 1.92 8.87
CA GLN A 317 -24.31 1.06 9.96
C GLN A 317 -23.11 0.38 10.63
N LEU A 318 -23.15 0.29 11.97
CA LEU A 318 -22.10 -0.36 12.75
C LEU A 318 -22.42 -1.85 12.93
N PHE A 319 -21.68 -2.71 12.24
CA PHE A 319 -21.79 -4.17 12.33
C PHE A 319 -20.81 -4.74 13.35
N TRP A 320 -20.79 -4.15 14.55
CA TRP A 320 -19.83 -4.54 15.58
C TRP A 320 -20.25 -5.82 16.29
N PRO A 321 -19.31 -6.70 16.68
CA PRO A 321 -19.62 -7.95 17.37
C PRO A 321 -20.15 -7.70 18.79
N ASP A 322 -20.93 -8.62 19.34
CA ASP A 322 -21.47 -8.50 20.71
C ASP A 322 -20.40 -8.50 21.83
N GLN A 323 -19.14 -8.85 21.54
CA GLN A 323 -18.11 -9.05 22.55
C GLN A 323 -17.22 -7.81 22.74
N PRO A 324 -17.07 -7.29 23.98
CA PRO A 324 -16.28 -6.09 24.26
C PRO A 324 -14.77 -6.38 24.43
N GLU A 325 -14.20 -7.29 23.64
CA GLU A 325 -12.83 -7.80 23.87
C GLU A 325 -11.75 -6.71 23.78
N PHE A 326 -11.88 -5.81 22.80
CA PHE A 326 -10.90 -4.74 22.62
C PHE A 326 -10.91 -3.75 23.80
N VAL A 327 -12.06 -3.54 24.45
CA VAL A 327 -12.20 -2.63 25.59
C VAL A 327 -11.41 -3.14 26.79
N ARG A 328 -11.48 -4.45 27.05
CA ARG A 328 -10.71 -5.09 28.12
C ARG A 328 -9.20 -5.01 27.85
N MET A 329 -8.79 -5.21 26.60
CA MET A 329 -7.39 -5.06 26.22
C MET A 329 -6.92 -3.60 26.35
N ALA A 330 -7.74 -2.62 25.96
CA ALA A 330 -7.43 -1.20 26.11
C ALA A 330 -7.30 -0.81 27.60
N ALA A 331 -8.21 -1.27 28.46
CA ALA A 331 -8.14 -1.06 29.91
C ALA A 331 -6.85 -1.63 30.52
N ARG A 332 -6.44 -2.84 30.10
CA ARG A 332 -5.23 -3.50 30.61
C ARG A 332 -3.98 -2.66 30.45
N PHE A 333 -3.90 -1.91 29.35
CA PHE A 333 -2.76 -1.08 29.01
C PHE A 333 -2.97 0.40 29.36
N GLY A 334 -4.12 0.77 29.93
CA GLY A 334 -4.48 2.16 30.19
C GLY A 334 -4.51 3.02 28.92
N VAL A 335 -4.90 2.43 27.79
CA VAL A 335 -4.92 3.09 26.46
C VAL A 335 -5.94 4.21 26.43
N THR A 336 -5.60 5.33 25.79
CA THR A 336 -6.60 6.36 25.49
C THR A 336 -7.39 5.96 24.25
N ILE A 337 -8.70 5.76 24.39
CA ILE A 337 -9.59 5.45 23.27
C ILE A 337 -10.09 6.76 22.66
N VAL A 338 -10.02 6.88 21.34
CA VAL A 338 -10.58 8.02 20.59
C VAL A 338 -11.64 7.47 19.63
N PRO A 339 -12.93 7.57 19.96
CA PRO A 339 -14.01 7.28 19.02
C PRO A 339 -13.91 8.23 17.84
N PHE A 340 -14.09 7.75 16.60
CA PHE A 340 -14.09 8.62 15.44
C PHE A 340 -15.09 8.17 14.38
N GLY A 341 -15.50 9.11 13.54
CA GLY A 341 -16.39 8.86 12.40
C GLY A 341 -15.79 9.38 11.11
N CYS A 342 -16.12 8.70 10.02
CA CYS A 342 -15.83 9.13 8.66
C CYS A 342 -17.14 9.15 7.86
N VAL A 343 -17.33 10.20 7.06
CA VAL A 343 -18.51 10.38 6.22
C VAL A 343 -18.11 10.91 4.85
N GLY A 344 -18.62 10.29 3.78
CA GLY A 344 -18.43 10.75 2.42
C GLY A 344 -18.47 9.64 1.36
N GLU A 345 -18.36 8.35 1.73
CA GLU A 345 -18.35 7.23 0.76
C GLU A 345 -19.48 7.28 -0.27
N ASP A 346 -20.68 7.65 0.17
CA ASP A 346 -21.90 7.75 -0.63
C ASP A 346 -21.89 8.91 -1.63
N ASP A 347 -21.02 9.90 -1.43
CA ASP A 347 -20.79 10.98 -2.40
C ASP A 347 -19.84 10.55 -3.53
N PHE A 348 -19.04 9.50 -3.34
CA PHE A 348 -18.07 9.04 -4.32
C PHE A 348 -18.57 7.83 -5.10
N LEU A 349 -19.26 6.90 -4.42
CA LEU A 349 -19.61 5.60 -4.97
C LEU A 349 -21.10 5.28 -4.82
N GLN A 350 -21.62 4.54 -5.80
CA GLN A 350 -22.91 3.88 -5.74
C GLN A 350 -22.73 2.38 -5.86
N ILE A 351 -23.25 1.60 -4.92
CA ILE A 351 -23.28 0.14 -5.04
C ILE A 351 -24.36 -0.26 -6.06
N VAL A 352 -23.95 -0.90 -7.15
CA VAL A 352 -24.85 -1.40 -8.21
C VAL A 352 -25.13 -2.89 -8.04
N LEU A 353 -24.13 -3.69 -7.67
CA LEU A 353 -24.29 -5.10 -7.31
C LEU A 353 -23.59 -5.35 -5.98
N ASP A 354 -24.32 -5.88 -5.01
CA ASP A 354 -23.74 -6.33 -3.74
C ASP A 354 -23.64 -7.86 -3.68
N TYR A 355 -23.23 -8.40 -2.53
CA TYR A 355 -23.14 -9.85 -2.32
C TYR A 355 -24.42 -10.61 -2.70
N HIS A 356 -25.60 -10.07 -2.39
CA HIS A 356 -26.87 -10.75 -2.64
C HIS A 356 -27.17 -10.87 -4.14
N ASP A 357 -26.73 -9.90 -4.93
CA ASP A 357 -26.83 -9.96 -6.39
C ASP A 357 -25.76 -10.92 -6.96
N LEU A 358 -24.51 -10.75 -6.53
CA LEU A 358 -23.34 -11.47 -7.07
C LEU A 358 -23.42 -12.98 -6.82
N LYS A 359 -23.92 -13.41 -5.66
CA LYS A 359 -24.05 -14.84 -5.33
C LYS A 359 -25.05 -15.60 -6.22
N ASN A 360 -25.91 -14.88 -6.95
CA ASN A 360 -26.89 -15.47 -7.86
C ASN A 360 -26.34 -15.63 -9.28
N ILE A 361 -25.14 -15.11 -9.58
CA ILE A 361 -24.48 -15.25 -10.88
C ILE A 361 -23.55 -16.47 -10.81
N PRO A 362 -23.79 -17.57 -11.58
CA PRO A 362 -23.11 -18.85 -11.37
C PRO A 362 -21.59 -18.78 -11.30
N TYR A 363 -20.95 -18.17 -12.30
CA TYR A 363 -19.48 -18.07 -12.36
C TYR A 363 -18.91 -17.21 -11.24
N ILE A 364 -19.58 -16.12 -10.88
CA ILE A 364 -19.14 -15.21 -9.81
C ILE A 364 -19.33 -15.88 -8.44
N LYS A 365 -20.41 -16.63 -8.24
CA LYS A 365 -20.66 -17.40 -7.02
C LYS A 365 -19.53 -18.38 -6.76
N ASP A 366 -19.12 -19.13 -7.78
CA ASP A 366 -18.03 -20.11 -7.66
C ASP A 366 -16.68 -19.43 -7.40
N GLN A 367 -16.43 -18.28 -8.04
CA GLN A 367 -15.24 -17.45 -7.74
C GLN A 367 -15.22 -16.94 -6.30
N ILE A 368 -16.33 -16.40 -5.79
CA ILE A 368 -16.44 -15.93 -4.40
C ILE A 368 -16.21 -17.10 -3.44
N LYS A 369 -16.81 -18.25 -3.71
CA LYS A 369 -16.66 -19.45 -2.88
C LYS A 369 -15.19 -19.89 -2.84
N SER A 370 -14.57 -20.08 -4.00
CA SER A 370 -13.16 -20.46 -4.14
C SER A 370 -12.22 -19.48 -3.41
N PHE A 371 -12.42 -18.18 -3.63
CA PHE A 371 -11.62 -17.14 -2.97
C PHE A 371 -11.70 -17.19 -1.44
N ASN A 372 -12.89 -17.47 -0.89
CA ASN A 372 -13.05 -17.58 0.56
C ASN A 372 -12.54 -18.92 1.12
N GLU A 373 -12.58 -20.01 0.33
CA GLU A 373 -12.01 -21.31 0.70
C GLU A 373 -10.50 -21.24 0.89
N ASP A 374 -9.80 -20.52 0.00
CA ASP A 374 -8.35 -20.25 0.11
C ASP A 374 -7.97 -19.46 1.37
N LEU A 375 -8.94 -18.82 2.02
CA LEU A 375 -8.78 -17.99 3.21
C LEU A 375 -9.33 -18.67 4.49
N THR A 376 -9.78 -19.93 4.42
CA THR A 376 -10.46 -20.63 5.53
C THR A 376 -9.63 -20.81 6.80
N GLY A 377 -8.29 -20.84 6.72
CA GLY A 377 -7.40 -20.93 7.90
C GLY A 377 -7.26 -19.64 8.73
N ILE A 378 -8.04 -18.60 8.41
CA ILE A 378 -7.93 -17.23 8.94
C ILE A 378 -9.19 -16.81 9.72
N ARG A 379 -10.26 -17.60 9.64
CA ARG A 379 -11.56 -17.35 10.28
C ARG A 379 -11.66 -18.16 11.56
N ASP A 380 -11.62 -17.54 12.74
CA ASP A 380 -11.97 -18.29 13.95
C ASP A 380 -12.40 -17.51 15.20
N THR A 381 -12.91 -16.27 15.10
CA THR A 381 -13.26 -15.53 16.33
C THR A 381 -14.71 -15.06 16.49
N VAL A 382 -15.55 -15.08 15.45
CA VAL A 382 -16.95 -14.60 15.57
C VAL A 382 -17.95 -15.64 15.04
N LYS A 383 -18.80 -16.17 15.93
CA LYS A 383 -19.92 -17.09 15.59
C LYS A 383 -21.21 -16.29 15.39
N GLY A 384 -22.03 -16.63 14.38
CA GLY A 384 -23.34 -16.02 14.10
C GLY A 384 -23.47 -15.41 12.71
N GLU A 385 -24.62 -14.79 12.37
CA GLU A 385 -24.82 -14.04 11.11
C GLU A 385 -23.84 -12.86 10.99
N GLU A 386 -23.44 -12.27 12.11
CA GLU A 386 -22.40 -11.23 12.21
C GLU A 386 -20.98 -11.76 11.90
N GLY A 387 -20.76 -13.06 12.12
CA GLY A 387 -19.55 -13.77 11.73
C GLY A 387 -19.52 -14.20 10.26
N ASN A 388 -20.61 -14.02 9.50
CA ASN A 388 -20.66 -14.33 8.07
C ASN A 388 -19.93 -13.27 7.24
N GLN A 389 -18.60 -13.22 7.39
CA GLN A 389 -17.69 -12.33 6.69
C GLN A 389 -17.29 -12.94 5.34
N THR A 390 -18.28 -13.27 4.51
CA THR A 390 -17.99 -13.68 3.13
C THR A 390 -17.39 -12.50 2.38
N LEU A 391 -16.09 -12.59 2.11
CA LEU A 391 -15.38 -11.59 1.34
C LEU A 391 -15.91 -11.62 -0.08
N HIS A 392 -16.34 -10.47 -0.55
CA HIS A 392 -16.86 -10.27 -1.89
C HIS A 392 -16.45 -8.85 -2.32
N MET A 393 -16.28 -8.63 -3.61
CA MET A 393 -16.04 -7.29 -4.12
C MET A 393 -17.35 -6.74 -4.67
N PRO A 394 -17.98 -5.72 -4.06
CA PRO A 394 -19.18 -5.12 -4.63
C PRO A 394 -18.84 -4.42 -5.94
N VAL A 395 -19.81 -4.39 -6.87
CA VAL A 395 -19.69 -3.60 -8.10
C VAL A 395 -20.22 -2.21 -7.82
N VAL A 396 -19.35 -1.22 -7.95
CA VAL A 396 -19.62 0.19 -7.66
C VAL A 396 -19.49 1.06 -8.92
N LEU A 397 -20.30 2.10 -9.01
CA LEU A 397 -20.14 3.15 -10.01
C LEU A 397 -19.69 4.46 -9.34
N PRO A 398 -18.76 5.22 -9.96
CA PRO A 398 -18.38 6.52 -9.46
C PRO A 398 -19.52 7.53 -9.64
N LYS A 399 -19.65 8.46 -8.69
CA LYS A 399 -20.54 9.63 -8.74
C LYS A 399 -19.76 10.92 -8.97
N VAL A 400 -20.48 12.03 -9.18
CA VAL A 400 -19.87 13.37 -9.10
C VAL A 400 -19.40 13.57 -7.66
N PRO A 401 -18.08 13.67 -7.43
CA PRO A 401 -17.50 13.50 -6.11
C PRO A 401 -17.85 14.65 -5.18
N GLY A 402 -18.37 14.28 -4.01
CA GLY A 402 -18.49 15.15 -2.84
C GLY A 402 -17.15 15.30 -2.13
N ARG A 403 -17.15 15.26 -0.79
CA ARG A 403 -15.94 15.43 0.04
C ARG A 403 -15.94 14.40 1.17
N MET A 404 -14.76 14.02 1.65
CA MET A 404 -14.61 13.16 2.82
C MET A 404 -14.46 13.98 4.10
N TYR A 405 -15.16 13.61 5.16
CA TYR A 405 -15.14 14.31 6.45
C TYR A 405 -14.83 13.35 7.59
N PHE A 406 -13.97 13.78 8.50
CA PHE A 406 -13.54 13.03 9.66
C PHE A 406 -13.80 13.85 10.92
N LEU A 407 -14.25 13.18 11.98
CA LEU A 407 -14.35 13.77 13.30
C LEU A 407 -13.82 12.77 14.33
N PHE A 408 -12.73 13.15 14.99
CA PHE A 408 -12.20 12.48 16.16
C PHE A 408 -12.91 13.02 17.40
N GLY A 409 -13.70 12.18 18.06
CA GLY A 409 -14.43 12.53 19.26
C GLY A 409 -13.54 12.72 20.48
N LYS A 410 -14.17 12.98 21.63
CA LYS A 410 -13.46 13.23 22.87
C LYS A 410 -12.66 12.00 23.32
N PRO A 411 -11.37 12.13 23.66
CA PRO A 411 -10.58 11.02 24.19
C PRO A 411 -11.15 10.47 25.50
N ILE A 412 -11.21 9.14 25.61
CA ILE A 412 -11.64 8.36 26.78
C ILE A 412 -10.39 7.72 27.40
N GLU A 413 -10.00 8.18 28.58
CA GLU A 413 -8.84 7.64 29.29
C GLU A 413 -9.22 6.36 30.02
N MET A 414 -8.67 5.21 29.59
CA MET A 414 -8.95 3.91 30.23
C MET A 414 -8.08 3.65 31.47
N LYS A 415 -7.09 4.51 31.73
CA LYS A 415 -6.18 4.37 32.87
C LYS A 415 -6.95 4.48 34.19
N GLY A 416 -6.82 3.47 35.05
CA GLY A 416 -7.52 3.40 36.33
C GLY A 416 -8.91 2.78 36.28
N MET A 417 -9.37 2.29 35.11
CA MET A 417 -10.62 1.53 34.97
C MET A 417 -10.41 0.03 35.23
N ASP A 418 -9.88 -0.33 36.40
CA ASP A 418 -9.52 -1.72 36.71
C ASP A 418 -10.73 -2.67 36.75
N ASN A 419 -11.91 -2.14 37.11
CA ASN A 419 -13.18 -2.87 37.11
C ASN A 419 -13.58 -3.39 35.72
N VAL A 420 -13.24 -2.67 34.64
CA VAL A 420 -13.48 -3.08 33.25
C VAL A 420 -12.75 -4.38 32.89
N LEU A 421 -11.64 -4.68 33.56
CA LEU A 421 -10.89 -5.92 33.29
C LEU A 421 -11.61 -7.16 33.80
N THR A 422 -12.23 -7.06 34.97
CA THR A 422 -12.82 -8.18 35.70
C THR A 422 -14.33 -8.29 35.51
N ASP A 423 -15.03 -7.16 35.36
CA ASP A 423 -16.48 -7.12 35.23
C ASP A 423 -16.92 -7.00 33.77
N ARG A 424 -17.62 -8.03 33.30
CA ARG A 424 -18.17 -8.08 31.94
C ARG A 424 -19.23 -6.99 31.70
N LYS A 425 -20.01 -6.61 32.71
CA LYS A 425 -21.04 -5.57 32.59
C LYS A 425 -20.42 -4.20 32.38
N GLU A 426 -19.40 -3.86 33.17
CA GLU A 426 -18.64 -2.60 33.04
C GLU A 426 -17.95 -2.52 31.67
N ALA A 427 -17.30 -3.60 31.23
CA ALA A 427 -16.72 -3.66 29.90
C ALA A 427 -17.76 -3.45 28.79
N ASN A 428 -18.96 -4.01 28.95
CA ASN A 428 -20.04 -3.84 28.00
C ASN A 428 -20.63 -2.41 28.00
N GLN A 429 -20.69 -1.75 29.16
CA GLN A 429 -21.13 -0.35 29.25
C GLN A 429 -20.17 0.58 28.51
N VAL A 430 -18.85 0.44 28.74
CA VAL A 430 -17.84 1.22 28.03
C VAL A 430 -17.88 0.93 26.53
N TYR A 431 -18.06 -0.33 26.14
CA TYR A 431 -18.22 -0.72 24.75
C TYR A 431 -19.40 -0.03 24.06
N LEU A 432 -20.58 -0.03 24.69
CA LEU A 432 -21.78 0.63 24.18
C LEU A 432 -21.63 2.15 24.16
N GLN A 433 -20.95 2.73 25.15
CA GLN A 433 -20.61 4.15 25.16
C GLN A 433 -19.75 4.51 23.94
N ILE A 434 -18.67 3.77 23.68
CA ILE A 434 -17.79 4.01 22.52
C ILE A 434 -18.59 3.86 21.21
N LYS A 435 -19.44 2.83 21.09
CA LYS A 435 -20.30 2.63 19.92
C LYS A 435 -21.24 3.83 19.70
N SER A 436 -21.89 4.30 20.76
CA SER A 436 -22.78 5.46 20.71
C SER A 436 -22.04 6.74 20.34
N GLU A 437 -20.82 6.96 20.86
CA GLU A 437 -20.00 8.11 20.47
C GLU A 437 -19.64 8.07 18.97
N VAL A 438 -19.31 6.89 18.41
CA VAL A 438 -19.08 6.72 16.96
C VAL A 438 -20.33 7.06 16.15
N GLU A 439 -21.51 6.62 16.58
CA GLU A 439 -22.79 6.96 15.93
C GLU A 439 -23.09 8.47 16.01
N ASN A 440 -22.79 9.11 17.14
CA ASN A 440 -22.98 10.54 17.36
C ASN A 440 -22.09 11.38 16.44
N VAL A 441 -20.78 11.06 16.36
CA VAL A 441 -19.86 11.78 15.48
C VAL A 441 -20.23 11.61 14.01
N MET A 442 -20.62 10.40 13.57
CA MET A 442 -21.11 10.18 12.21
C MET A 442 -22.39 10.97 11.92
N SER A 443 -23.33 10.98 12.88
CA SER A 443 -24.59 11.72 12.75
C SER A 443 -24.35 13.23 12.65
N TYR A 444 -23.42 13.76 13.44
CA TYR A 444 -22.98 15.15 13.34
C TYR A 444 -22.39 15.46 11.96
N LEU A 445 -21.46 14.64 11.47
CA LEU A 445 -20.81 14.83 10.17
C LEU A 445 -21.82 14.78 9.01
N LYS A 446 -22.76 13.83 9.04
CA LYS A 446 -23.85 13.73 8.04
C LYS A 446 -24.71 14.99 7.98
N ARG A 447 -24.97 15.65 9.11
CA ARG A 447 -25.74 16.90 9.13
C ARG A 447 -24.89 18.08 8.65
N LYS A 448 -23.67 18.22 9.16
CA LYS A 448 -22.81 19.38 8.88
C LYS A 448 -22.27 19.39 7.45
N ARG A 449 -22.01 18.24 6.83
CA ARG A 449 -21.57 18.18 5.43
C ARG A 449 -22.57 18.80 4.44
N GLU A 450 -23.86 18.78 4.75
CA GLU A 450 -24.91 19.39 3.92
C GLU A 450 -24.78 20.92 3.88
N GLN A 451 -24.08 21.51 4.86
CA GLN A 451 -23.81 22.93 4.97
C GLN A 451 -22.46 23.32 4.34
N ASP A 452 -21.65 22.38 3.83
CA ASP A 452 -20.36 22.70 3.21
C ASP A 452 -20.55 23.29 1.80
N PRO A 453 -20.26 24.59 1.57
CA PRO A 453 -20.33 25.19 0.25
C PRO A 453 -19.32 24.60 -0.75
N TYR A 454 -18.30 23.89 -0.25
CA TYR A 454 -17.24 23.22 -0.99
C TYR A 454 -17.40 21.69 -1.03
N ARG A 455 -18.57 21.15 -0.64
CA ARG A 455 -18.86 19.72 -0.79
C ARG A 455 -18.76 19.26 -2.24
N SER A 456 -19.23 20.07 -3.19
CA SER A 456 -19.14 19.74 -4.62
C SER A 456 -17.74 20.01 -5.18
N ILE A 457 -17.21 19.06 -5.96
CA ILE A 457 -15.94 19.22 -6.65
C ILE A 457 -15.88 20.47 -7.53
N THR A 458 -16.97 20.91 -8.14
CA THR A 458 -16.97 22.08 -9.04
C THR A 458 -16.60 23.36 -8.29
N ARG A 459 -17.15 23.54 -7.08
CA ARG A 459 -16.83 24.67 -6.20
C ARG A 459 -15.39 24.60 -5.71
N ARG A 460 -14.88 23.40 -5.37
CA ARG A 460 -13.47 23.21 -4.97
C ARG A 460 -12.50 23.52 -6.09
N THR A 461 -12.77 23.04 -7.30
CA THR A 461 -11.93 23.29 -8.47
C THR A 461 -11.89 24.78 -8.79
N LEU A 462 -13.02 25.48 -8.74
CA LEU A 462 -13.05 26.94 -8.92
C LEU A 462 -12.26 27.68 -7.84
N TYR A 463 -12.38 27.25 -6.58
CA TYR A 463 -11.60 27.84 -5.48
C TYR A 463 -10.09 27.68 -5.70
N ARG A 464 -9.63 26.48 -6.06
CA ARG A 464 -8.21 26.22 -6.34
C ARG A 464 -7.72 26.95 -7.60
N ALA A 465 -8.56 27.09 -8.63
CA ALA A 465 -8.21 27.85 -9.82
C ALA A 465 -7.96 29.34 -9.51
N THR A 466 -8.66 29.90 -8.51
CA THR A 466 -8.54 31.32 -8.13
C THR A 466 -7.50 31.59 -7.06
N ARG A 467 -7.25 30.64 -6.14
CA ARG A 467 -6.33 30.80 -4.99
C ARG A 467 -5.02 30.04 -5.14
N GLY A 468 -4.89 29.19 -6.14
CA GLY A 468 -3.74 28.32 -6.39
C GLY A 468 -4.04 26.84 -6.09
N PRO A 469 -3.33 25.91 -6.77
CA PRO A 469 -3.61 24.48 -6.70
C PRO A 469 -3.37 23.85 -5.32
N SER A 470 -2.55 24.49 -4.48
CA SER A 470 -2.21 24.05 -3.12
C SER A 470 -3.01 24.77 -2.02
N ALA A 471 -3.97 25.62 -2.38
CA ALA A 471 -4.77 26.34 -1.40
C ALA A 471 -5.63 25.38 -0.57
N GLU A 472 -5.61 25.55 0.75
CA GLU A 472 -6.49 24.81 1.65
C GLU A 472 -7.95 25.21 1.38
N VAL A 473 -8.78 24.23 1.02
CA VAL A 473 -10.18 24.49 0.66
C VAL A 473 -11.00 24.61 1.94
N PRO A 474 -11.71 25.75 2.15
CA PRO A 474 -12.57 25.92 3.32
C PRO A 474 -13.66 24.85 3.40
N THR A 475 -14.30 24.73 4.56
CA THR A 475 -15.49 23.89 4.78
C THR A 475 -16.44 24.61 5.74
N PHE A 476 -17.48 23.95 6.22
CA PHE A 476 -18.37 24.47 7.26
C PHE A 476 -17.63 24.87 8.55
N ASP A 477 -18.30 25.65 9.38
CA ASP A 477 -17.87 25.96 10.74
C ASP A 477 -18.34 24.84 11.69
N PRO A 478 -17.44 24.24 12.50
CA PRO A 478 -17.77 23.15 13.41
C PRO A 478 -18.94 23.43 14.37
#